data_AF-A0A8T6XY36-F1
#
_entry.id   AF-A0A8T6XY36-F1
#
_cell.length_a   1.000
_cell.length_b   1.000
_cell.length_c   1.000
_cell.angle_alpha   90.00
_cell.angle_beta   90.00
_cell.angle_gamma   90.00
#
_symmetry.space_group_name_H-M   'P 1'
#
loop_
_entity.id
_entity.type
_entity.pdbx_description
1 polymer ?
#
loop_
_entity_poly.entity_id
_entity_poly.type
_entity_poly.pdbx_seq_one_letter_code
_entity_poly.pdbx_strand_id
1 'polypeptide(L)'
;ISRGRRSLDEENYPFALSFAHMAMAAARSAEQEAEEAKSEIKTVEHQLELAKKILADPSEVEALHENVVRSYEERHMREALKHSRLAQASITTKMRGAVQDHIERVGDDIRLMGLMELETEALSERLDEAKSQLSDGNYVDAAEITEDVRAPVVSYMEDRARIVLEEAKEAVEIMRSVGADDAEVISNLNQTQDMFAAQDYYHSYETSLRVTKRAREVSDGAIAAIITDIRNLMEEADRLGVETGELNRRVDAAEQHREAGEFLESKGVLDELAKDVDEAQRELVEGIIKTCDELAIITNERDLDAREAPDHLAEAHHHLSLKSYKKSLEAARSSFMVFAEIFTDVVRTTLQEAKDLLVNLDVSADIETSSEHYVEAEEALQNKDYVAALSNADAAMANARVIQVQIIDEILTETDMENERGERIGAEMESSVDM
;
A
#
# COMPACT_ATOMS: atom_id res chain seq x y z
N ILE A 1 18.99 -95.11 -19.66
CA ILE A 1 19.85 -95.98 -18.81
C ILE A 1 19.26 -97.39 -18.65
N SER A 2 18.03 -97.55 -18.14
CA SER A 2 17.42 -98.88 -17.91
C SER A 2 17.33 -99.74 -19.16
N ARG A 3 16.99 -99.15 -20.32
CA ARG A 3 17.01 -99.82 -21.63
C ARG A 3 18.42 -100.24 -22.06
N GLY A 4 19.43 -99.41 -21.80
CA GLY A 4 20.83 -99.73 -22.11
C GLY A 4 21.40 -100.85 -21.23
N ARG A 5 21.06 -100.89 -19.94
CA ARG A 5 21.41 -102.02 -19.06
C ARG A 5 20.79 -103.33 -19.53
N ARG A 6 19.51 -103.31 -19.89
CA ARG A 6 18.81 -104.49 -20.42
C ARG A 6 19.44 -105.00 -21.73
N SER A 7 19.82 -104.12 -22.66
CA SER A 7 20.54 -104.51 -23.88
C SER A 7 21.97 -105.01 -23.65
N LEU A 8 22.61 -104.59 -22.56
CA LEU A 8 23.91 -105.11 -22.13
C LEU A 8 23.78 -106.53 -21.58
N ASP A 9 22.75 -106.76 -20.75
CA ASP A 9 22.43 -108.08 -20.17
C ASP A 9 22.03 -109.11 -21.25
N GLU A 10 21.50 -108.64 -22.39
CA GLU A 10 21.17 -109.43 -23.58
C GLU A 10 22.35 -109.61 -24.57
N GLU A 11 23.57 -109.20 -24.19
CA GLU A 11 24.79 -109.22 -25.03
C GLU A 11 24.68 -108.44 -26.36
N ASN A 12 23.70 -107.55 -26.49
CA ASN A 12 23.51 -106.70 -27.65
C ASN A 12 24.32 -105.39 -27.50
N TYR A 13 25.64 -105.55 -27.56
CA TYR A 13 26.60 -104.47 -27.29
C TYR A 13 26.42 -103.19 -28.15
N PRO A 14 26.09 -103.26 -29.46
CA PRO A 14 25.86 -102.04 -30.26
C PRO A 14 24.67 -101.20 -29.77
N PHE A 15 23.57 -101.86 -29.36
CA PHE A 15 22.39 -101.16 -28.81
C PHE A 15 22.63 -100.67 -27.38
N ALA A 16 23.33 -101.45 -26.55
CA ALA A 16 23.72 -101.01 -25.21
C ALA A 16 24.59 -99.73 -25.28
N LEU A 17 25.54 -99.68 -26.21
CA LEU A 17 26.39 -98.52 -26.45
C LEU A 17 25.60 -97.30 -26.96
N SER A 18 24.64 -97.48 -27.88
CA SER A 18 23.82 -96.37 -28.38
C SER A 18 22.94 -95.77 -27.27
N PHE A 19 22.32 -96.61 -26.43
CA PHE A 19 21.54 -96.15 -25.28
C PHE A 19 22.39 -95.50 -24.20
N ALA A 20 23.65 -95.94 -24.02
CA ALA A 20 24.61 -95.29 -23.13
C ALA A 20 25.02 -93.91 -23.67
N HIS A 21 25.31 -93.78 -24.97
CA HIS A 21 25.58 -92.49 -25.61
C HIS A 21 24.39 -91.53 -25.52
N MET A 22 23.15 -92.00 -25.76
CA MET A 22 21.95 -91.17 -25.59
C MET A 22 21.77 -90.73 -24.12
N ALA A 23 22.03 -91.62 -23.15
CA ALA A 23 21.93 -91.27 -21.74
C ALA A 23 23.01 -90.27 -21.32
N MET A 24 24.24 -90.41 -21.82
CA MET A 24 25.32 -89.44 -21.60
C MET A 24 25.00 -88.08 -22.25
N ALA A 25 24.46 -88.07 -23.47
CA ALA A 25 24.04 -86.83 -24.14
C ALA A 25 22.91 -86.13 -23.38
N ALA A 26 21.91 -86.88 -22.90
CA ALA A 26 20.84 -86.34 -22.07
C ALA A 26 21.35 -85.82 -20.72
N ALA A 27 22.31 -86.51 -20.09
CA ALA A 27 22.92 -86.07 -18.83
C ALA A 27 23.72 -84.78 -19.02
N ARG A 28 24.53 -84.67 -20.08
CA ARG A 28 25.27 -83.44 -20.43
C ARG A 28 24.31 -82.28 -20.73
N SER A 29 23.24 -82.55 -21.47
CA SER A 29 22.20 -81.54 -21.75
C SER A 29 21.53 -81.06 -20.46
N ALA A 30 21.21 -81.96 -19.52
CA ALA A 30 20.59 -81.59 -18.26
C ALA A 30 21.55 -80.82 -17.33
N GLU A 31 22.84 -81.18 -17.34
CA GLU A 31 23.89 -80.45 -16.62
C GLU A 31 24.07 -79.03 -17.18
N GLN A 32 24.06 -78.88 -18.50
CA GLN A 32 24.10 -77.58 -19.16
C GLN A 32 22.84 -76.75 -18.83
N GLU A 33 21.64 -77.33 -18.95
CA GLU A 33 20.38 -76.65 -18.59
C GLU A 33 20.37 -76.21 -17.11
N ALA A 34 20.96 -77.01 -16.22
CA ALA A 34 21.07 -76.66 -14.80
C ALA A 34 22.03 -75.50 -14.54
N GLU A 35 23.21 -75.48 -15.18
CA GLU A 35 24.16 -74.38 -15.01
C GLU A 35 23.63 -73.08 -15.63
N GLU A 36 22.95 -73.16 -16.78
CA GLU A 36 22.22 -72.05 -17.37
C GLU A 36 21.13 -71.53 -16.41
N ALA A 37 20.28 -72.40 -15.87
CA ALA A 37 19.23 -72.00 -14.93
C ALA A 37 19.79 -71.29 -13.69
N LYS A 38 20.90 -71.80 -13.15
CA LYS A 38 21.59 -71.21 -12.00
C LYS A 38 22.16 -69.82 -12.31
N SER A 39 22.73 -69.64 -13.49
CA SER A 39 23.21 -68.33 -13.94
C SER A 39 22.05 -67.34 -14.07
N GLU A 40 20.95 -67.76 -14.69
CA GLU A 40 19.77 -66.94 -14.92
C GLU A 40 19.07 -66.53 -13.61
N ILE A 41 19.05 -67.42 -12.61
CA ILE A 41 18.58 -67.11 -11.24
C ILE A 41 19.36 -65.95 -10.65
N LYS A 42 20.70 -66.00 -10.69
CA LYS A 42 21.56 -64.92 -10.19
C LYS A 42 21.33 -63.60 -10.92
N THR A 43 21.07 -63.66 -12.22
CA THR A 43 20.72 -62.46 -13.00
C THR A 43 19.40 -61.85 -12.53
N VAL A 44 18.38 -62.67 -12.25
CA VAL A 44 17.10 -62.19 -11.70
C VAL A 44 17.31 -61.57 -10.30
N GLU A 45 18.08 -62.22 -9.43
CA GLU A 45 18.41 -61.70 -8.09
C GLU A 45 19.09 -60.33 -8.17
N HIS A 46 20.08 -60.20 -9.05
CA HIS A 46 20.78 -58.94 -9.27
C HIS A 46 19.83 -57.84 -9.80
N GLN A 47 18.97 -58.17 -10.77
CA GLN A 47 17.99 -57.21 -11.29
C GLN A 47 16.95 -56.79 -10.25
N LEU A 48 16.54 -57.68 -9.35
CA LEU A 48 15.66 -57.34 -8.22
C LEU A 48 16.34 -56.36 -7.26
N GLU A 49 17.63 -56.54 -6.98
CA GLU A 49 18.41 -55.60 -6.17
C GLU A 49 18.52 -54.23 -6.85
N LEU A 50 18.81 -54.19 -8.15
CA LEU A 50 18.85 -52.94 -8.92
C LEU A 50 17.49 -52.25 -8.96
N ALA A 51 16.40 -52.99 -9.16
CA ALA A 51 15.04 -52.44 -9.16
C ALA A 51 14.70 -51.77 -7.83
N LYS A 52 15.09 -52.38 -6.71
CA LYS A 52 14.93 -51.78 -5.37
C LYS A 52 15.75 -50.51 -5.22
N LYS A 53 16.99 -50.48 -5.73
CA LYS A 53 17.86 -49.30 -5.69
C LYS A 53 17.22 -48.10 -6.40
N ILE A 54 16.53 -48.33 -7.51
CA ILE A 54 15.85 -47.28 -8.30
C ILE A 54 14.37 -47.11 -7.94
N LEU A 55 13.92 -47.67 -6.81
CA LEU A 55 12.53 -47.58 -6.31
C LEU A 55 11.45 -48.11 -7.28
N ALA A 56 11.80 -49.02 -8.19
CA ALA A 56 10.83 -49.74 -9.01
C ALA A 56 10.18 -50.84 -8.16
N ASP A 57 8.84 -50.95 -8.16
CA ASP A 57 8.11 -51.97 -7.40
C ASP A 57 8.40 -53.40 -7.93
N PRO A 58 9.14 -54.24 -7.18
CA PRO A 58 9.52 -55.56 -7.66
C PRO A 58 8.52 -56.65 -7.24
N SER A 59 7.42 -56.32 -6.53
CA SER A 59 6.58 -57.31 -5.81
C SER A 59 6.09 -58.48 -6.68
N GLU A 60 5.64 -58.19 -7.90
CA GLU A 60 5.19 -59.23 -8.85
C GLU A 60 6.34 -60.09 -9.38
N VAL A 61 7.54 -59.52 -9.51
CA VAL A 61 8.74 -60.22 -9.98
C VAL A 61 9.31 -61.09 -8.86
N GLU A 62 9.22 -60.66 -7.60
CA GLU A 62 9.61 -61.48 -6.45
C GLU A 62 8.79 -62.78 -6.41
N ALA A 63 7.48 -62.72 -6.64
CA ALA A 63 6.62 -63.91 -6.74
C ALA A 63 7.00 -64.81 -7.93
N LEU A 64 7.41 -64.24 -9.07
CA LEU A 64 7.93 -65.02 -10.20
C LEU A 64 9.27 -65.68 -9.85
N HIS A 65 10.14 -64.97 -9.15
CA HIS A 65 11.45 -65.47 -8.71
C HIS A 65 11.30 -66.65 -7.74
N GLU A 66 10.35 -66.63 -6.82
CA GLU A 66 10.04 -67.79 -5.96
C GLU A 66 9.66 -69.03 -6.78
N ASN A 67 8.90 -68.87 -7.88
CA ASN A 67 8.58 -69.98 -8.78
C ASN A 67 9.81 -70.48 -9.54
N VAL A 68 10.75 -69.60 -9.90
CA VAL A 68 12.04 -69.98 -10.49
C VAL A 68 12.83 -70.87 -9.53
N VAL A 69 13.04 -70.40 -8.30
CA VAL A 69 13.80 -71.11 -7.27
C VAL A 69 13.19 -72.48 -6.99
N ARG A 70 11.86 -72.54 -6.82
CA ARG A 70 11.14 -73.81 -6.62
C ARG A 70 11.32 -74.78 -7.78
N SER A 71 11.15 -74.32 -9.02
CA SER A 71 11.31 -75.15 -10.22
C SER A 71 12.75 -75.69 -10.35
N TYR A 72 13.74 -74.91 -9.94
CA TYR A 72 15.15 -75.31 -9.92
C TYR A 72 15.43 -76.38 -8.84
N GLU A 73 14.90 -76.20 -7.63
CA GLU A 73 15.00 -77.16 -6.52
C GLU A 73 14.34 -78.51 -6.85
N GLU A 74 13.19 -78.49 -7.54
CA GLU A 74 12.47 -79.67 -8.02
C GLU A 74 13.11 -80.34 -9.24
N ARG A 75 14.23 -79.80 -9.73
CA ARG A 75 15.00 -80.26 -10.92
C ARG A 75 14.24 -80.13 -12.24
N HIS A 76 13.26 -79.23 -12.33
CA HIS A 76 12.56 -78.87 -13.55
C HIS A 76 13.27 -77.72 -14.29
N MET A 77 14.49 -77.98 -14.79
CA MET A 77 15.40 -76.94 -15.33
C MET A 77 14.79 -76.10 -16.46
N ARG A 78 14.00 -76.70 -17.34
CA ARG A 78 13.31 -75.98 -18.43
C ARG A 78 12.24 -75.02 -17.91
N GLU A 79 11.54 -75.40 -16.85
CA GLU A 79 10.54 -74.54 -16.21
C GLU A 79 11.23 -73.41 -15.45
N ALA A 80 12.31 -73.71 -14.72
CA ALA A 80 13.16 -72.70 -14.09
C ALA A 80 13.65 -71.66 -15.10
N LEU A 81 14.24 -72.09 -16.23
CA LEU A 81 14.69 -71.20 -17.30
C LEU A 81 13.54 -70.36 -17.89
N LYS A 82 12.37 -70.97 -18.10
CA LYS A 82 11.20 -70.25 -18.62
C LYS A 82 10.74 -69.18 -17.63
N HIS A 83 10.65 -69.50 -16.34
CA HIS A 83 10.27 -68.56 -15.30
C HIS A 83 11.34 -67.46 -15.12
N SER A 84 12.64 -67.78 -15.22
CA SER A 84 13.71 -66.78 -15.14
C SER A 84 13.59 -65.75 -16.25
N ARG A 85 13.40 -66.19 -17.50
CA ARG A 85 13.23 -65.28 -18.64
C ARG A 85 11.98 -64.40 -18.50
N LEU A 86 10.89 -64.96 -17.98
CA LEU A 86 9.68 -64.18 -17.67
C LEU A 86 9.95 -63.14 -16.58
N ALA A 87 10.63 -63.52 -15.50
CA ALA A 87 11.01 -62.62 -14.42
C ALA A 87 11.92 -61.49 -14.92
N GLN A 88 12.94 -61.80 -15.73
CA GLN A 88 13.85 -60.80 -16.33
C GLN A 88 13.13 -59.82 -17.25
N ALA A 89 12.25 -60.32 -18.13
CA ALA A 89 11.46 -59.45 -19.00
C ALA A 89 10.52 -58.54 -18.18
N SER A 90 9.89 -59.11 -17.14
CA SER A 90 9.00 -58.36 -16.25
C SER A 90 9.74 -57.28 -15.46
N ILE A 91 10.88 -57.59 -14.82
CA ILE A 91 11.63 -56.61 -14.02
C ILE A 91 12.23 -55.51 -14.89
N THR A 92 12.72 -55.85 -16.08
CA THR A 92 13.22 -54.86 -17.05
C THR A 92 12.13 -53.87 -17.45
N THR A 93 10.91 -54.37 -17.68
CA THR A 93 9.75 -53.51 -18.01
C THR A 93 9.40 -52.59 -16.85
N LYS A 94 9.41 -53.10 -15.60
CA LYS A 94 9.13 -52.29 -14.41
C LYS A 94 10.20 -51.24 -14.14
N MET A 95 11.47 -51.61 -14.23
CA MET A 95 12.59 -50.67 -14.07
C MET A 95 12.52 -49.55 -15.13
N ARG A 96 12.28 -49.91 -16.40
CA ARG A 96 12.11 -48.92 -17.47
C ARG A 96 10.96 -47.97 -17.18
N GLY A 97 9.79 -48.50 -16.81
CA GLY A 97 8.61 -47.68 -16.50
C GLY A 97 8.84 -46.72 -15.34
N ALA A 98 9.41 -47.20 -14.23
CA ALA A 98 9.67 -46.37 -13.06
C ALA A 98 10.64 -45.20 -13.37
N VAL A 99 11.72 -45.48 -14.10
CA VAL A 99 12.69 -44.43 -14.49
C VAL A 99 12.09 -43.48 -15.52
N GLN A 100 11.32 -43.99 -16.49
CA GLN A 100 10.63 -43.15 -17.46
C GLN A 100 9.65 -42.19 -16.78
N ASP A 101 8.82 -42.68 -15.86
CA ASP A 101 7.86 -41.86 -15.09
C ASP A 101 8.58 -40.80 -14.24
N HIS A 102 9.79 -41.10 -13.75
CA HIS A 102 10.61 -40.13 -13.00
C HIS A 102 11.18 -39.05 -13.92
N ILE A 103 11.73 -39.44 -15.08
CA ILE A 103 12.24 -38.52 -16.12
C ILE A 103 11.12 -37.60 -16.61
N GLU A 104 9.92 -38.14 -16.86
CA GLU A 104 8.77 -37.36 -17.32
C GLU A 104 8.36 -36.32 -16.28
N ARG A 105 8.27 -36.69 -15.00
CA ARG A 105 7.97 -35.75 -13.91
C ARG A 105 9.02 -34.64 -13.76
N VAL A 106 10.31 -34.99 -13.76
CA VAL A 106 11.37 -33.97 -13.71
C VAL A 106 11.36 -33.10 -14.97
N GLY A 107 11.02 -33.66 -16.12
CA GLY A 107 10.81 -32.91 -17.35
C GLY A 107 9.66 -31.91 -17.26
N ASP A 108 8.56 -32.26 -16.59
CA ASP A 108 7.44 -31.36 -16.29
C ASP A 108 7.89 -30.22 -15.37
N ASP A 109 8.63 -30.53 -14.30
CA ASP A 109 9.16 -29.53 -13.37
C ASP A 109 10.12 -28.56 -14.07
N ILE A 110 10.99 -29.04 -14.97
CA ILE A 110 11.86 -28.18 -15.79
C ILE A 110 11.03 -27.25 -16.69
N ARG A 111 9.93 -27.73 -17.27
CA ARG A 111 9.03 -26.89 -18.08
C ARG A 111 8.37 -25.81 -17.23
N LEU A 112 7.88 -26.16 -16.04
CA LEU A 112 7.30 -25.21 -15.09
C LEU A 112 8.33 -24.19 -14.62
N MET A 113 9.56 -24.62 -14.33
CA MET A 113 10.69 -23.75 -14.01
C MET A 113 10.96 -22.74 -15.14
N GLY A 114 10.88 -23.15 -16.41
CA GLY A 114 10.96 -22.23 -17.56
C GLY A 114 9.84 -21.18 -17.58
N LEU A 115 8.62 -21.55 -17.18
CA LEU A 115 7.50 -20.61 -17.03
C LEU A 115 7.69 -19.63 -15.86
N MET A 116 8.58 -19.94 -14.92
CA MET A 116 9.00 -19.07 -13.82
C MET A 116 10.19 -18.17 -14.18
N GLU A 117 10.57 -18.15 -15.47
CA GLU A 117 11.68 -17.37 -16.04
C GLU A 117 13.07 -17.79 -15.52
N LEU A 118 13.21 -19.06 -15.14
CA LEU A 118 14.48 -19.64 -14.69
C LEU A 118 15.22 -20.33 -15.84
N GLU A 119 16.55 -20.37 -15.78
CA GLU A 119 17.39 -21.01 -16.79
C GLU A 119 17.25 -22.53 -16.77
N THR A 120 16.86 -23.13 -17.90
CA THR A 120 16.54 -24.57 -17.99
C THR A 120 17.50 -25.38 -18.86
N GLU A 121 18.39 -24.73 -19.62
CA GLU A 121 19.14 -25.37 -20.71
C GLU A 121 20.06 -26.50 -20.22
N ALA A 122 20.96 -26.21 -19.27
CA ALA A 122 21.88 -27.20 -18.72
C ALA A 122 21.16 -28.38 -18.03
N LEU A 123 20.03 -28.11 -17.37
CA LEU A 123 19.22 -29.14 -16.71
C LEU A 123 18.48 -30.01 -17.74
N SER A 124 18.03 -29.41 -18.84
CA SER A 124 17.40 -30.12 -19.95
C SER A 124 18.39 -31.03 -20.67
N GLU A 125 19.61 -30.56 -20.94
CA GLU A 125 20.68 -31.36 -21.54
C GLU A 125 21.03 -32.57 -20.66
N ARG A 126 21.14 -32.36 -19.34
CA ARG A 126 21.43 -33.43 -18.39
C ARG A 126 20.26 -34.43 -18.28
N LEU A 127 19.01 -33.98 -18.38
CA LEU A 127 17.85 -34.87 -18.45
C LEU A 127 17.79 -35.66 -19.76
N ASP A 128 18.26 -35.09 -20.87
CA ASP A 128 18.40 -35.81 -22.14
C ASP A 128 19.49 -36.89 -22.09
N GLU A 129 20.56 -36.68 -21.30
CA GLU A 129 21.53 -37.72 -20.98
C GLU A 129 20.89 -38.89 -20.21
N ALA A 130 20.03 -38.62 -19.21
CA ALA A 130 19.25 -39.65 -18.53
C ALA A 130 18.34 -40.44 -19.49
N LYS A 131 17.69 -39.76 -20.44
CA LYS A 131 16.88 -40.42 -21.50
C LYS A 131 17.75 -41.32 -22.38
N SER A 132 18.96 -40.89 -22.72
CA SER A 132 19.92 -41.70 -23.48
C SER A 132 20.30 -42.97 -22.69
N GLN A 133 20.67 -42.83 -21.41
CA GLN A 133 21.01 -43.97 -20.55
C GLN A 133 19.85 -44.95 -20.40
N LEU A 134 18.62 -44.45 -20.28
CA LEU A 134 17.41 -45.28 -20.25
C LEU A 134 17.24 -46.07 -21.55
N SER A 135 17.49 -45.44 -22.70
CA SER A 135 17.39 -46.08 -24.02
C SER A 135 18.44 -47.18 -24.22
N ASP A 136 19.63 -47.01 -23.63
CA ASP A 136 20.73 -47.98 -23.65
C ASP A 136 20.52 -49.13 -22.63
N GLY A 137 19.50 -49.03 -21.76
CA GLY A 137 19.19 -50.03 -20.73
C GLY A 137 19.97 -49.86 -19.43
N ASN A 138 20.68 -48.74 -19.25
CA ASN A 138 21.43 -48.39 -18.06
C ASN A 138 20.50 -47.73 -17.02
N TYR A 139 19.58 -48.51 -16.44
CA TYR A 139 18.51 -47.99 -15.59
C TYR A 139 19.00 -47.28 -14.32
N VAL A 140 20.11 -47.75 -13.73
CA VAL A 140 20.68 -47.16 -12.51
C VAL A 140 21.26 -45.79 -12.80
N ASP A 141 22.07 -45.68 -13.85
CA ASP A 141 22.70 -44.41 -14.25
C ASP A 141 21.63 -43.40 -14.67
N ALA A 142 20.61 -43.83 -15.42
CA ALA A 142 19.47 -42.99 -15.78
C ALA A 142 18.73 -42.46 -14.54
N ALA A 143 18.51 -43.30 -13.52
CA ALA A 143 17.85 -42.89 -12.27
C ALA A 143 18.72 -41.92 -11.46
N GLU A 144 20.03 -42.18 -11.34
CA GLU A 144 20.98 -41.31 -10.62
C GLU A 144 21.07 -39.93 -11.28
N ILE A 145 21.23 -39.87 -12.62
CA ILE A 145 21.24 -38.61 -13.36
C ILE A 145 19.91 -37.86 -13.19
N THR A 146 18.77 -38.57 -13.21
CA THR A 146 17.46 -37.93 -13.04
C THR A 146 17.33 -37.30 -11.65
N GLU A 147 17.84 -37.95 -10.60
CA GLU A 147 17.81 -37.37 -9.24
C GLU A 147 18.79 -36.19 -9.10
N ASP A 148 19.97 -36.28 -9.72
CA ASP A 148 20.93 -35.18 -9.80
C ASP A 148 20.35 -33.93 -10.49
N VAL A 149 19.44 -34.11 -11.46
CA VAL A 149 18.71 -33.03 -12.12
C VAL A 149 17.56 -32.52 -11.24
N ARG A 150 16.85 -33.43 -10.56
CA ARG A 150 15.68 -33.09 -9.74
C ARG A 150 16.02 -32.16 -8.58
N ALA A 151 17.09 -32.45 -7.85
CA ALA A 151 17.48 -31.66 -6.67
C ALA A 151 17.63 -30.15 -6.96
N PRO A 152 18.42 -29.72 -7.97
CA PRO A 152 18.53 -28.30 -8.31
C PRO A 152 17.23 -27.71 -8.87
N VAL A 153 16.45 -28.45 -9.66
CA VAL A 153 15.13 -27.97 -10.17
C VAL A 153 14.22 -27.58 -9.00
N VAL A 154 14.05 -28.48 -8.03
CA VAL A 154 13.23 -28.22 -6.83
C VAL A 154 13.76 -27.02 -6.05
N SER A 155 15.08 -26.93 -5.85
CA SER A 155 15.71 -25.81 -5.14
C SER A 155 15.46 -24.47 -5.84
N TYR A 156 15.64 -24.39 -7.15
CA TYR A 156 15.44 -23.15 -7.91
C TYR A 156 13.99 -22.71 -7.93
N MET A 157 13.05 -23.66 -8.08
CA MET A 157 11.62 -23.37 -8.01
C MET A 157 11.22 -22.88 -6.61
N GLU A 158 11.71 -23.52 -5.55
CA GLU A 158 11.46 -23.10 -4.17
C GLU A 158 11.94 -21.66 -3.93
N ASP A 159 13.19 -21.36 -4.29
CA ASP A 159 13.78 -20.04 -4.06
C ASP A 159 13.05 -18.94 -4.83
N ARG A 160 12.70 -19.20 -6.09
CA ARG A 160 11.95 -18.24 -6.90
C ARG A 160 10.53 -18.03 -6.36
N ALA A 161 9.83 -19.09 -5.99
CA ALA A 161 8.49 -18.99 -5.41
C ALA A 161 8.51 -18.25 -4.06
N ARG A 162 9.55 -18.46 -3.24
CA ARG A 162 9.75 -17.79 -1.95
C ARG A 162 9.87 -16.28 -2.12
N ILE A 163 10.72 -15.83 -3.06
CA ILE A 163 10.93 -14.40 -3.34
C ILE A 163 9.61 -13.73 -3.74
N VAL A 164 8.90 -14.30 -4.70
CA VAL A 164 7.65 -13.71 -5.21
C VAL A 164 6.53 -13.76 -4.17
N LEU A 165 6.50 -14.77 -3.30
CA LEU A 165 5.58 -14.83 -2.17
C LEU A 165 5.84 -13.71 -1.16
N GLU A 166 7.10 -13.39 -0.86
CA GLU A 166 7.41 -12.24 0.02
C GLU A 166 7.00 -10.91 -0.62
N GLU A 167 7.23 -10.72 -1.93
CA GLU A 167 6.75 -9.54 -2.67
C GLU A 167 5.21 -9.41 -2.60
N ALA A 168 4.50 -10.54 -2.68
CA ALA A 168 3.04 -10.56 -2.55
C ALA A 168 2.57 -10.18 -1.14
N LYS A 169 3.27 -10.65 -0.09
CA LYS A 169 2.99 -10.26 1.30
C LYS A 169 3.19 -8.76 1.51
N GLU A 170 4.31 -8.22 1.03
CA GLU A 170 4.63 -6.79 1.12
C GLU A 170 3.57 -5.94 0.39
N ALA A 171 3.17 -6.33 -0.82
CA ALA A 171 2.12 -5.63 -1.57
C ALA A 171 0.77 -5.60 -0.81
N VAL A 172 0.40 -6.69 -0.13
CA VAL A 172 -0.82 -6.74 0.70
C VAL A 172 -0.67 -5.91 1.97
N GLU A 173 0.52 -5.84 2.57
CA GLU A 173 0.79 -4.97 3.71
C GLU A 173 0.67 -3.48 3.34
N ILE A 174 1.21 -3.09 2.18
CA ILE A 174 1.04 -1.74 1.63
C ILE A 174 -0.44 -1.44 1.40
N MET A 175 -1.19 -2.34 0.75
CA MET A 175 -2.63 -2.20 0.51
C MET A 175 -3.40 -1.91 1.81
N ARG A 176 -3.10 -2.66 2.88
CA ARG A 176 -3.73 -2.43 4.19
C ARG A 176 -3.30 -1.11 4.82
N SER A 177 -2.02 -0.76 4.70
CA SER A 177 -1.46 0.47 5.27
C SER A 177 -2.01 1.73 4.60
N VAL A 178 -2.42 1.63 3.33
CA VAL A 178 -3.15 2.70 2.66
C VAL A 178 -4.64 2.74 2.97
N GLY A 179 -5.11 1.86 3.86
CA GLY A 179 -6.51 1.80 4.31
C GLY A 179 -7.43 1.05 3.35
N ALA A 180 -6.89 0.31 2.39
CA ALA A 180 -7.66 -0.51 1.47
C ALA A 180 -7.79 -1.95 1.98
N ASP A 181 -8.91 -2.59 1.67
CA ASP A 181 -9.18 -3.99 2.00
C ASP A 181 -9.83 -4.69 0.80
N ASP A 182 -9.33 -5.87 0.47
CA ASP A 182 -9.86 -6.73 -0.57
C ASP A 182 -9.79 -8.18 -0.07
N ALA A 183 -10.96 -8.74 0.25
CA ALA A 183 -11.09 -10.08 0.83
C ALA A 183 -10.57 -11.18 -0.11
N GLU A 184 -10.68 -10.97 -1.42
CA GLU A 184 -10.19 -11.93 -2.42
C GLU A 184 -8.66 -11.96 -2.42
N VAL A 185 -8.02 -10.78 -2.38
CA VAL A 185 -6.55 -10.66 -2.26
C VAL A 185 -6.04 -11.39 -1.02
N ILE A 186 -6.69 -11.18 0.13
CA ILE A 186 -6.29 -11.82 1.40
C ILE A 186 -6.49 -13.35 1.33
N SER A 187 -7.61 -13.80 0.78
CA SER A 187 -7.88 -15.24 0.60
C SER A 187 -6.84 -15.89 -0.31
N ASN A 188 -6.51 -15.25 -1.43
CA ASN A 188 -5.53 -15.75 -2.38
C ASN A 188 -4.12 -15.77 -1.79
N LEU A 189 -3.74 -14.78 -0.97
CA LEU A 189 -2.46 -14.81 -0.26
C LEU A 189 -2.34 -16.02 0.68
N ASN A 190 -3.41 -16.34 1.44
CA ASN A 190 -3.42 -17.52 2.31
C ASN A 190 -3.30 -18.82 1.48
N GLN A 191 -4.07 -18.94 0.40
CA GLN A 191 -3.99 -20.10 -0.50
C GLN A 191 -2.58 -20.27 -1.08
N THR A 192 -1.92 -19.17 -1.41
CA THR A 192 -0.55 -19.17 -1.92
C THR A 192 0.44 -19.70 -0.87
N GLN A 193 0.28 -19.30 0.40
CA GLN A 193 1.09 -19.82 1.50
C GLN A 193 0.89 -21.33 1.71
N ASP A 194 -0.35 -21.81 1.57
CA ASP A 194 -0.67 -23.24 1.66
C ASP A 194 -0.04 -24.02 0.48
N MET A 195 -0.08 -23.48 -0.74
CA MET A 195 0.59 -24.06 -1.92
C MET A 195 2.11 -24.17 -1.70
N PHE A 196 2.73 -23.10 -1.20
CA PHE A 196 4.16 -23.11 -0.89
C PHE A 196 4.51 -24.16 0.17
N ALA A 197 3.72 -24.26 1.24
CA ALA A 197 3.90 -25.26 2.29
C ALA A 197 3.71 -26.70 1.78
N ALA A 198 2.86 -26.89 0.78
CA ALA A 198 2.65 -28.17 0.09
C ALA A 198 3.71 -28.49 -0.98
N GLN A 199 4.76 -27.66 -1.11
CA GLN A 199 5.80 -27.77 -2.14
C GLN A 199 5.28 -27.62 -3.58
N ASP A 200 4.10 -27.02 -3.76
CA ASP A 200 3.55 -26.67 -5.06
C ASP A 200 4.06 -25.28 -5.48
N TYR A 201 5.38 -25.22 -5.74
CA TYR A 201 6.10 -23.96 -5.94
C TYR A 201 5.64 -23.19 -7.18
N TYR A 202 5.26 -23.88 -8.25
CA TYR A 202 4.79 -23.23 -9.48
C TYR A 202 3.46 -22.50 -9.26
N HIS A 203 2.45 -23.17 -8.70
CA HIS A 203 1.14 -22.53 -8.46
C HIS A 203 1.22 -21.46 -7.37
N SER A 204 2.10 -21.65 -6.37
CA SER A 204 2.44 -20.59 -5.42
C SER A 204 3.03 -19.37 -6.12
N TYR A 205 3.99 -19.55 -7.02
CA TYR A 205 4.58 -18.45 -7.79
C TYR A 205 3.54 -17.70 -8.64
N GLU A 206 2.74 -18.42 -9.42
CA GLU A 206 1.73 -17.81 -10.31
C GLU A 206 0.67 -17.04 -9.51
N THR A 207 0.20 -17.63 -8.39
CA THR A 207 -0.81 -17.00 -7.54
C THR A 207 -0.23 -15.80 -6.80
N SER A 208 1.03 -15.85 -6.37
CA SER A 208 1.73 -14.70 -5.78
C SER A 208 1.75 -13.52 -6.74
N LEU A 209 2.09 -13.72 -8.02
CA LEU A 209 2.09 -12.64 -9.03
C LEU A 209 0.70 -11.98 -9.18
N ARG A 210 -0.37 -12.79 -9.17
CA ARG A 210 -1.75 -12.28 -9.25
C ARG A 210 -2.12 -11.48 -8.00
N VAL A 211 -1.75 -11.97 -6.81
CA VAL A 211 -1.95 -11.27 -5.53
C VAL A 211 -1.23 -9.92 -5.56
N THR A 212 0.06 -9.89 -5.92
CA THR A 212 0.85 -8.66 -6.02
C THR A 212 0.20 -7.64 -6.96
N LYS A 213 -0.18 -8.08 -8.17
CA LYS A 213 -0.81 -7.21 -9.16
C LYS A 213 -2.13 -6.62 -8.63
N ARG A 214 -3.01 -7.47 -8.09
CA ARG A 214 -4.32 -7.04 -7.59
C ARG A 214 -4.20 -6.13 -6.36
N ALA A 215 -3.31 -6.45 -5.43
CA ALA A 215 -3.05 -5.60 -4.26
C ALA A 215 -2.59 -4.19 -4.67
N ARG A 216 -1.73 -4.09 -5.69
CA ARG A 216 -1.31 -2.79 -6.25
C ARG A 216 -2.44 -2.05 -6.93
N GLU A 217 -3.28 -2.71 -7.72
CA GLU A 217 -4.45 -2.09 -8.36
C GLU A 217 -5.44 -1.53 -7.33
N VAL A 218 -5.69 -2.28 -6.25
CA VAL A 218 -6.56 -1.84 -5.14
C VAL A 218 -5.94 -0.66 -4.39
N SER A 219 -4.63 -0.71 -4.14
CA SER A 219 -3.90 0.40 -3.50
C SER A 219 -3.96 1.68 -4.33
N ASP A 220 -3.74 1.57 -5.64
CA ASP A 220 -3.82 2.69 -6.59
C ASP A 220 -5.22 3.33 -6.58
N GLY A 221 -6.27 2.51 -6.64
CA GLY A 221 -7.65 2.98 -6.57
C GLY A 221 -7.98 3.70 -5.26
N ALA A 222 -7.46 3.22 -4.13
CA ALA A 222 -7.66 3.85 -2.84
C ALA A 222 -6.97 5.22 -2.75
N ILE A 223 -5.71 5.32 -3.19
CA ILE A 223 -4.99 6.61 -3.23
C ILE A 223 -5.66 7.59 -4.18
N ALA A 224 -6.11 7.15 -5.36
CA ALA A 224 -6.83 8.01 -6.31
C ALA A 224 -8.14 8.58 -5.73
N ALA A 225 -8.85 7.80 -4.91
CA ALA A 225 -10.03 8.28 -4.19
C ALA A 225 -9.66 9.37 -3.17
N ILE A 226 -8.60 9.17 -2.38
CA ILE A 226 -8.12 10.17 -1.39
C ILE A 226 -7.72 11.46 -2.09
N ILE A 227 -7.01 11.39 -3.22
CA ILE A 227 -6.64 12.57 -4.02
C ILE A 227 -7.89 13.34 -4.47
N THR A 228 -8.93 12.61 -4.91
CA THR A 228 -10.20 13.22 -5.32
C THR A 228 -10.88 13.93 -4.16
N ASP A 229 -10.91 13.30 -2.98
CA ASP A 229 -11.50 13.88 -1.78
C ASP A 229 -10.74 15.15 -1.33
N ILE A 230 -9.41 15.14 -1.36
CA ILE A 230 -8.60 16.32 -1.03
C ILE A 230 -8.81 17.44 -2.05
N ARG A 231 -8.90 17.14 -3.35
CA ARG A 231 -9.22 18.15 -4.36
C ARG A 231 -10.58 18.80 -4.11
N ASN A 232 -11.58 18.02 -3.69
CA ASN A 232 -12.89 18.56 -3.33
C ASN A 232 -12.80 19.47 -2.08
N LEU A 233 -12.02 19.08 -1.06
CA LEU A 233 -11.78 19.91 0.14
C LEU A 233 -11.06 21.21 -0.22
N MET A 234 -10.08 21.16 -1.11
CA MET A 234 -9.36 22.32 -1.59
C MET A 234 -10.25 23.26 -2.42
N GLU A 235 -11.12 22.72 -3.27
CA GLU A 235 -12.09 23.54 -4.01
C GLU A 235 -13.06 24.25 -3.04
N GLU A 236 -13.46 23.58 -1.95
CA GLU A 236 -14.24 24.23 -0.90
C GLU A 236 -13.42 25.32 -0.19
N ALA A 237 -12.16 25.06 0.17
CA ALA A 237 -11.28 26.05 0.80
C ALA A 237 -11.08 27.29 -0.09
N ASP A 238 -10.87 27.09 -1.40
CA ASP A 238 -10.73 28.16 -2.39
C ASP A 238 -12.00 29.05 -2.44
N ARG A 239 -13.19 28.43 -2.42
CA ARG A 239 -14.47 29.16 -2.35
C ARG A 239 -14.64 29.96 -1.07
N LEU A 240 -14.01 29.55 0.04
CA LEU A 240 -14.00 30.30 1.28
C LEU A 240 -13.01 31.49 1.23
N GLY A 241 -12.02 31.44 0.33
CA GLY A 241 -10.99 32.46 0.14
C GLY A 241 -9.60 32.04 0.64
N VAL A 242 -9.38 30.75 0.88
CA VAL A 242 -8.05 30.20 1.22
C VAL A 242 -7.19 30.11 -0.04
N GLU A 243 -5.93 30.54 0.03
CA GLU A 243 -5.00 30.41 -1.10
C GLU A 243 -4.54 28.95 -1.26
N THR A 244 -4.92 28.32 -2.39
CA THR A 244 -4.66 26.88 -2.63
C THR A 244 -3.46 26.58 -3.53
N GLY A 245 -2.71 27.61 -3.95
CA GLY A 245 -1.63 27.46 -4.94
C GLY A 245 -0.50 26.50 -4.52
N GLU A 246 -0.04 26.59 -3.28
CA GLU A 246 0.99 25.68 -2.74
C GLU A 246 0.45 24.27 -2.49
N LEU A 247 -0.80 24.18 -2.01
CA LEU A 247 -1.49 22.92 -1.76
C LEU A 247 -1.66 22.11 -3.06
N ASN A 248 -1.95 22.76 -4.19
CA ASN A 248 -2.07 22.10 -5.50
C ASN A 248 -0.77 21.42 -5.94
N ARG A 249 0.39 22.06 -5.73
CA ARG A 249 1.69 21.45 -6.06
C ARG A 249 1.97 20.18 -5.25
N ARG A 250 1.47 20.10 -4.02
CA ARG A 250 1.60 18.91 -3.17
C ARG A 250 0.65 17.79 -3.59
N VAL A 251 -0.53 18.11 -4.10
CA VAL A 251 -1.40 17.11 -4.76
C VAL A 251 -0.67 16.52 -5.97
N ASP A 252 -0.07 17.36 -6.82
CA ASP A 252 0.67 16.89 -8.00
C ASP A 252 1.87 16.01 -7.61
N ALA A 253 2.55 16.32 -6.50
CA ALA A 253 3.62 15.48 -5.95
C ALA A 253 3.09 14.13 -5.45
N ALA A 254 1.95 14.10 -4.76
CA ALA A 254 1.31 12.87 -4.34
C ALA A 254 0.86 12.01 -5.54
N GLU A 255 0.39 12.63 -6.62
CA GLU A 255 0.08 11.94 -7.89
C GLU A 255 1.32 11.30 -8.51
N GLN A 256 2.46 12.00 -8.51
CA GLN A 256 3.73 11.44 -9.01
C GLN A 256 4.17 10.22 -8.21
N HIS A 257 4.09 10.26 -6.88
CA HIS A 257 4.37 9.10 -6.03
C HIS A 257 3.41 7.93 -6.33
N ARG A 258 2.11 8.21 -6.52
CA ARG A 258 1.12 7.19 -6.89
C ARG A 258 1.46 6.53 -8.22
N GLU A 259 1.78 7.32 -9.25
CA GLU A 259 2.15 6.83 -10.58
C GLU A 259 3.44 6.01 -10.58
N ALA A 260 4.37 6.32 -9.67
CA ALA A 260 5.58 5.53 -9.44
C ALA A 260 5.33 4.21 -8.68
N GLY A 261 4.13 4.01 -8.10
CA GLY A 261 3.80 2.88 -7.23
C GLY A 261 4.26 3.03 -5.79
N GLU A 262 4.69 4.24 -5.40
CA GLU A 262 5.13 4.64 -4.05
C GLU A 262 3.90 5.04 -3.21
N PHE A 263 3.04 4.07 -2.93
CA PHE A 263 1.71 4.35 -2.35
C PHE A 263 1.76 4.86 -0.91
N LEU A 264 2.76 4.45 -0.12
CA LEU A 264 2.90 4.91 1.27
C LEU A 264 3.38 6.36 1.33
N GLU A 265 4.31 6.73 0.46
CA GLU A 265 4.82 8.08 0.29
C GLU A 265 3.70 9.01 -0.19
N SER A 266 2.94 8.58 -1.21
CA SER A 266 1.76 9.30 -1.69
C SER A 266 0.75 9.54 -0.57
N LYS A 267 0.41 8.50 0.21
CA LYS A 267 -0.49 8.63 1.36
C LYS A 267 0.05 9.58 2.43
N GLY A 268 1.34 9.52 2.75
CA GLY A 268 1.96 10.41 3.73
C GLY A 268 1.79 11.88 3.36
N VAL A 269 2.04 12.22 2.08
CA VAL A 269 1.81 13.58 1.56
C VAL A 269 0.34 13.99 1.67
N LEU A 270 -0.59 13.08 1.33
CA LEU A 270 -2.03 13.34 1.37
C LEU A 270 -2.57 13.51 2.80
N ASP A 271 -2.09 12.72 3.75
CA ASP A 271 -2.47 12.82 5.17
C ASP A 271 -2.05 14.15 5.79
N GLU A 272 -0.86 14.66 5.43
CA GLU A 272 -0.41 16.00 5.82
C GLU A 272 -1.23 17.08 5.13
N LEU A 273 -1.45 16.94 3.82
CA LEU A 273 -2.19 17.91 3.04
C LEU A 273 -3.63 18.10 3.54
N ALA A 274 -4.30 17.01 3.93
CA ALA A 274 -5.64 17.06 4.50
C ALA A 274 -5.67 17.86 5.82
N LYS A 275 -4.62 17.79 6.65
CA LYS A 275 -4.52 18.59 7.88
C LYS A 275 -4.29 20.06 7.56
N ASP A 276 -3.41 20.34 6.60
CA ASP A 276 -3.07 21.72 6.23
C ASP A 276 -4.28 22.45 5.62
N VAL A 277 -5.13 21.73 4.84
CA VAL A 277 -6.39 22.28 4.33
C VAL A 277 -7.38 22.57 5.47
N ASP A 278 -7.54 21.64 6.42
CA ASP A 278 -8.42 21.83 7.60
C ASP A 278 -7.95 23.01 8.46
N GLU A 279 -6.65 23.14 8.70
CA GLU A 279 -6.05 24.23 9.47
C GLU A 279 -6.21 25.58 8.77
N ALA A 280 -5.93 25.66 7.47
CA ALA A 280 -6.09 26.90 6.71
C ALA A 280 -7.56 27.39 6.67
N GLN A 281 -8.52 26.48 6.51
CA GLN A 281 -9.94 26.82 6.60
C GLN A 281 -10.32 27.31 7.99
N ARG A 282 -9.81 26.66 9.03
CA ARG A 282 -10.05 27.03 10.42
C ARG A 282 -9.49 28.42 10.75
N GLU A 283 -8.23 28.69 10.41
CA GLU A 283 -7.57 29.96 10.67
C GLU A 283 -8.31 31.14 10.02
N LEU A 284 -8.77 30.96 8.78
CA LEU A 284 -9.55 31.97 8.07
C LEU A 284 -10.84 32.32 8.83
N VAL A 285 -11.58 31.31 9.28
CA VAL A 285 -12.86 31.49 9.98
C VAL A 285 -12.63 32.06 11.38
N GLU A 286 -11.66 31.53 12.12
CA GLU A 286 -11.29 32.03 13.46
C GLU A 286 -10.85 33.49 13.43
N GLY A 287 -10.09 33.90 12.40
CA GLY A 287 -9.69 35.29 12.23
C GLY A 287 -10.88 36.25 12.15
N ILE A 288 -11.89 35.91 11.35
CA ILE A 288 -13.09 36.75 11.18
C ILE A 288 -13.93 36.76 12.46
N ILE A 289 -14.12 35.59 13.08
CA ILE A 289 -14.85 35.48 14.35
C ILE A 289 -14.18 36.33 15.43
N LYS A 290 -12.85 36.28 15.54
CA LYS A 290 -12.11 37.08 16.52
C LYS A 290 -12.32 38.58 16.31
N THR A 291 -12.30 39.07 15.07
CA THR A 291 -12.64 40.46 14.77
C THR A 291 -14.08 40.78 15.20
N CYS A 292 -15.04 39.89 14.94
CA CYS A 292 -16.42 40.09 15.38
C CYS A 292 -16.55 40.08 16.91
N ASP A 293 -15.82 39.23 17.63
CA ASP A 293 -15.78 39.20 19.10
C ASP A 293 -15.25 40.55 19.66
N GLU A 294 -14.17 41.08 19.08
CA GLU A 294 -13.62 42.39 19.46
C GLU A 294 -14.64 43.52 19.24
N LEU A 295 -15.30 43.54 18.07
CA LEU A 295 -16.35 44.51 17.76
C LEU A 295 -17.56 44.37 18.68
N ALA A 296 -17.95 43.14 19.05
CA ALA A 296 -19.04 42.89 19.99
C ALA A 296 -18.75 43.46 21.39
N ILE A 297 -17.51 43.32 21.87
CA ILE A 297 -17.07 43.91 23.15
C ILE A 297 -17.22 45.44 23.10
N ILE A 298 -16.67 46.09 22.07
CA ILE A 298 -16.74 47.56 21.93
C ILE A 298 -18.20 48.04 21.82
N THR A 299 -19.04 47.28 21.10
CA THR A 299 -20.48 47.58 20.94
C THR A 299 -21.18 47.58 22.30
N ASN A 300 -20.88 46.57 23.15
CA ASN A 300 -21.42 46.50 24.51
C ASN A 300 -20.86 47.60 25.43
N GLU A 301 -19.56 47.91 25.36
CA GLU A 301 -18.94 48.97 26.18
C GLU A 301 -19.51 50.35 25.90
N ARG A 302 -20.01 50.58 24.69
CA ARG A 302 -20.62 51.84 24.24
C ARG A 302 -22.14 51.86 24.30
N ASP A 303 -22.77 50.83 24.85
CA ASP A 303 -24.24 50.65 24.88
C ASP A 303 -24.90 50.82 23.50
N LEU A 304 -24.23 50.34 22.44
CA LEU A 304 -24.75 50.38 21.06
C LEU A 304 -25.69 49.20 20.79
N ASP A 305 -26.73 49.41 19.97
CA ASP A 305 -27.65 48.33 19.58
C ASP A 305 -27.02 47.43 18.50
N ALA A 306 -26.54 46.26 18.93
CA ALA A 306 -25.92 45.25 18.08
C ALA A 306 -26.92 44.49 17.17
N ARG A 307 -28.23 44.72 17.30
CA ARG A 307 -29.29 43.99 16.58
C ARG A 307 -29.07 42.46 16.65
N GLU A 308 -29.14 41.77 15.51
CA GLU A 308 -28.97 40.31 15.38
C GLU A 308 -27.49 39.86 15.32
N ALA A 309 -26.52 40.78 15.39
CA ALA A 309 -25.10 40.42 15.29
C ALA A 309 -24.63 39.40 16.34
N PRO A 310 -25.02 39.49 17.63
CA PRO A 310 -24.62 38.52 18.64
C PRO A 310 -25.16 37.11 18.38
N ASP A 311 -26.36 36.99 17.82
CA ASP A 311 -26.97 35.71 17.48
C ASP A 311 -26.20 35.03 16.34
N HIS A 312 -25.87 35.77 15.28
CA HIS A 312 -25.03 35.28 14.20
C HIS A 312 -23.61 34.91 14.66
N LEU A 313 -23.03 35.67 15.59
CA LEU A 313 -21.73 35.36 16.16
C LEU A 313 -21.77 34.06 16.98
N ALA A 314 -22.83 33.84 17.75
CA ALA A 314 -23.04 32.58 18.47
C ALA A 314 -23.22 31.39 17.51
N GLU A 315 -23.95 31.56 16.41
CA GLU A 315 -24.07 30.56 15.33
C GLU A 315 -22.72 30.24 14.68
N ALA A 316 -21.87 31.26 14.47
CA ALA A 316 -20.53 31.09 13.94
C ALA A 316 -19.67 30.23 14.87
N HIS A 317 -19.57 30.58 16.15
CA HIS A 317 -18.86 29.77 17.16
C HIS A 317 -19.38 28.33 17.23
N HIS A 318 -20.71 28.15 17.16
CA HIS A 318 -21.31 26.83 17.14
C HIS A 318 -20.87 26.02 15.91
N HIS A 319 -20.93 26.58 14.71
CA HIS A 319 -20.54 25.88 13.49
C HIS A 319 -19.04 25.63 13.38
N LEU A 320 -18.20 26.52 13.91
CA LEU A 320 -16.76 26.31 14.03
C LEU A 320 -16.46 25.07 14.89
N SER A 321 -17.14 24.93 16.04
CA SER A 321 -16.96 23.77 16.93
C SER A 321 -17.33 22.43 16.28
N LEU A 322 -18.19 22.47 15.26
CA LEU A 322 -18.62 21.33 14.45
C LEU A 322 -17.77 21.14 13.18
N LYS A 323 -16.67 21.88 13.01
CA LYS A 323 -15.85 21.94 11.78
C LYS A 323 -16.67 22.22 10.50
N SER A 324 -17.80 22.90 10.64
CA SER A 324 -18.65 23.31 9.53
C SER A 324 -18.21 24.69 9.02
N TYR A 325 -16.98 24.78 8.49
CA TYR A 325 -16.30 26.06 8.20
C TYR A 325 -17.11 26.96 7.28
N LYS A 326 -17.77 26.42 6.25
CA LYS A 326 -18.63 27.20 5.37
C LYS A 326 -19.77 27.91 6.10
N LYS A 327 -20.53 27.17 6.91
CA LYS A 327 -21.66 27.74 7.68
C LYS A 327 -21.17 28.71 8.73
N SER A 328 -20.04 28.38 9.37
CA SER A 328 -19.38 29.25 10.33
C SER A 328 -18.95 30.57 9.68
N LEU A 329 -18.39 30.53 8.48
CA LEU A 329 -17.99 31.72 7.73
C LEU A 329 -19.19 32.57 7.30
N GLU A 330 -20.28 31.94 6.85
CA GLU A 330 -21.52 32.63 6.48
C GLU A 330 -22.13 33.39 7.68
N ALA A 331 -22.19 32.74 8.85
CA ALA A 331 -22.66 33.35 10.09
C ALA A 331 -21.73 34.47 10.57
N ALA A 332 -20.40 34.23 10.57
CA ALA A 332 -19.41 35.23 10.95
C ALA A 332 -19.46 36.48 10.04
N ARG A 333 -19.61 36.29 8.72
CA ARG A 333 -19.76 37.40 7.76
C ARG A 333 -21.06 38.19 7.99
N SER A 334 -22.14 37.49 8.35
CA SER A 334 -23.43 38.15 8.66
C SER A 334 -23.30 39.02 9.90
N SER A 335 -22.68 38.51 10.97
CA SER A 335 -22.34 39.30 12.16
C SER A 335 -21.44 40.49 11.82
N PHE A 336 -20.37 40.27 11.04
CA PHE A 336 -19.44 41.31 10.63
C PHE A 336 -20.14 42.44 9.84
N MET A 337 -21.08 42.11 8.94
CA MET A 337 -21.81 43.13 8.18
C MET A 337 -22.63 44.06 9.07
N VAL A 338 -23.29 43.52 10.10
CA VAL A 338 -24.06 44.33 11.05
C VAL A 338 -23.13 45.23 11.85
N PHE A 339 -22.00 44.71 12.37
CA PHE A 339 -21.01 45.53 13.05
C PHE A 339 -20.40 46.60 12.12
N ALA A 340 -20.08 46.24 10.89
CA ALA A 340 -19.54 47.17 9.89
C ALA A 340 -20.47 48.36 9.65
N GLU A 341 -21.79 48.15 9.56
CA GLU A 341 -22.78 49.22 9.45
C GLU A 341 -22.75 50.13 10.69
N ILE A 342 -22.83 49.55 11.89
CA ILE A 342 -22.81 50.28 13.16
C ILE A 342 -21.53 51.12 13.30
N PHE A 343 -20.36 50.51 13.13
CA PHE A 343 -19.07 51.20 13.33
C PHE A 343 -18.78 52.22 12.23
N THR A 344 -19.23 52.00 10.99
CA THR A 344 -19.12 53.03 9.94
C THR A 344 -19.89 54.28 10.34
N ASP A 345 -21.12 54.12 10.84
CA ASP A 345 -21.96 55.24 11.27
C ASP A 345 -21.40 55.94 12.52
N VAL A 346 -20.94 55.18 13.51
CA VAL A 346 -20.33 55.71 14.74
C VAL A 346 -19.05 56.49 14.43
N VAL A 347 -18.15 55.95 13.62
CA VAL A 347 -16.90 56.61 13.25
C VAL A 347 -17.19 57.90 12.50
N ARG A 348 -18.06 57.87 11.47
CA ARG A 348 -18.41 59.06 10.69
C ARG A 348 -19.10 60.13 11.53
N THR A 349 -19.98 59.74 12.43
CA THR A 349 -20.65 60.69 13.33
C THR A 349 -19.64 61.34 14.26
N THR A 350 -18.75 60.55 14.87
CA THR A 350 -17.68 61.05 15.75
C THR A 350 -16.75 62.02 15.01
N LEU A 351 -16.32 61.67 13.80
CA LEU A 351 -15.49 62.53 12.95
C LEU A 351 -16.22 63.83 12.54
N GLN A 352 -17.51 63.74 12.21
CA GLN A 352 -18.31 64.92 11.89
C GLN A 352 -18.51 65.84 13.10
N GLU A 353 -18.76 65.29 14.29
CA GLU A 353 -18.85 66.07 15.53
C GLU A 353 -17.53 66.77 15.86
N ALA A 354 -16.39 66.07 15.72
CA ALA A 354 -15.06 66.66 15.89
C ALA A 354 -14.84 67.83 14.93
N LYS A 355 -15.26 67.67 13.67
CA LYS A 355 -15.19 68.72 12.64
C LYS A 355 -16.09 69.90 12.96
N ASP A 356 -17.35 69.67 13.35
CA ASP A 356 -18.30 70.73 13.68
C ASP A 356 -17.83 71.54 14.90
N LEU A 357 -17.20 70.89 15.89
CA LEU A 357 -16.58 71.58 17.02
C LEU A 357 -15.48 72.56 16.58
N LEU A 358 -14.61 72.15 15.66
CA LEU A 358 -13.52 73.00 15.16
C LEU A 358 -14.02 74.12 14.24
N VAL A 359 -15.01 73.84 13.37
CA VAL A 359 -15.58 74.84 12.44
C VAL A 359 -16.30 75.95 13.20
N ASN A 360 -17.02 75.62 14.27
CA ASN A 360 -17.74 76.61 15.09
C ASN A 360 -16.81 77.61 15.81
N LEU A 361 -15.51 77.35 15.86
CA LEU A 361 -14.50 78.20 16.49
C LEU A 361 -13.74 79.08 15.49
N ASP A 362 -14.10 79.04 14.20
CA ASP A 362 -13.45 79.78 13.09
C ASP A 362 -11.93 79.53 12.98
N VAL A 363 -11.47 78.38 13.48
CA VAL A 363 -10.05 78.00 13.49
C VAL A 363 -9.74 77.21 12.24
N SER A 364 -9.53 77.92 11.14
CA SER A 364 -9.10 77.33 9.88
C SER A 364 -7.64 76.84 9.90
N ALA A 365 -6.86 77.20 10.92
CA ALA A 365 -5.40 77.07 10.92
C ALA A 365 -4.84 75.86 11.70
N ASP A 366 -5.49 75.38 12.77
CA ASP A 366 -5.00 74.25 13.59
C ASP A 366 -5.61 72.90 13.22
N ILE A 367 -6.25 72.83 12.06
CA ILE A 367 -6.79 71.58 11.49
C ILE A 367 -5.64 70.59 11.18
N GLU A 368 -4.38 71.02 11.06
CA GLU A 368 -3.27 70.14 10.67
C GLU A 368 -3.08 68.92 11.59
N THR A 369 -3.14 69.07 12.92
CA THR A 369 -2.98 67.93 13.86
C THR A 369 -4.25 67.12 14.05
N SER A 370 -5.43 67.74 13.89
CA SER A 370 -6.69 66.99 13.80
C SER A 370 -6.83 66.28 12.45
N SER A 371 -6.09 66.69 11.41
CA SER A 371 -6.20 66.12 10.06
C SER A 371 -5.50 64.78 9.94
N GLU A 372 -4.40 64.54 10.67
CA GLU A 372 -3.69 63.25 10.66
C GLU A 372 -4.60 62.12 11.16
N HIS A 373 -5.14 62.21 12.37
CA HIS A 373 -6.05 61.18 12.90
C HIS A 373 -7.36 61.06 12.11
N TYR A 374 -7.82 62.14 11.47
CA TYR A 374 -8.98 62.08 10.58
C TYR A 374 -8.69 61.24 9.33
N VAL A 375 -7.53 61.48 8.70
CA VAL A 375 -7.08 60.72 7.52
C VAL A 375 -6.85 59.26 7.90
N GLU A 376 -6.17 59.00 9.02
CA GLU A 376 -5.93 57.63 9.52
C GLU A 376 -7.23 56.89 9.85
N ALA A 377 -8.24 57.58 10.40
CA ALA A 377 -9.56 56.99 10.65
C ALA A 377 -10.30 56.63 9.35
N GLU A 378 -10.27 57.51 8.35
CA GLU A 378 -10.89 57.24 7.03
C GLU A 378 -10.13 56.15 6.25
N GLU A 379 -8.80 56.11 6.32
CA GLU A 379 -7.99 55.03 5.76
C GLU A 379 -8.28 53.69 6.44
N ALA A 380 -8.37 53.67 7.77
CA ALA A 380 -8.75 52.47 8.52
C ALA A 380 -10.18 52.00 8.17
N LEU A 381 -11.14 52.92 8.00
CA LEU A 381 -12.49 52.59 7.50
C LEU A 381 -12.46 51.98 6.09
N GLN A 382 -11.66 52.53 5.17
CA GLN A 382 -11.51 51.98 3.82
C GLN A 382 -10.92 50.57 3.85
N ASN A 383 -9.98 50.33 4.76
CA ASN A 383 -9.37 49.04 4.99
C ASN A 383 -10.24 48.08 5.82
N LYS A 384 -11.43 48.52 6.27
CA LYS A 384 -12.36 47.77 7.15
C LYS A 384 -11.78 47.39 8.51
N ASP A 385 -10.77 48.12 8.96
CA ASP A 385 -10.22 48.03 10.31
C ASP A 385 -11.02 48.95 11.23
N TYR A 386 -12.20 48.47 11.65
CA TYR A 386 -13.14 49.26 12.44
C TYR A 386 -12.62 49.58 13.85
N VAL A 387 -11.74 48.74 14.40
CA VAL A 387 -11.12 48.98 15.71
C VAL A 387 -10.15 50.15 15.63
N ALA A 388 -9.24 50.15 14.63
CA ALA A 388 -8.32 51.26 14.41
C ALA A 388 -9.06 52.54 13.99
N ALA A 389 -10.07 52.42 13.13
CA ALA A 389 -10.89 53.55 12.68
C ALA A 389 -11.57 54.27 13.85
N LEU A 390 -12.13 53.49 14.79
CA LEU A 390 -12.77 54.04 15.98
C LEU A 390 -11.76 54.71 16.91
N SER A 391 -10.63 54.06 17.18
CA SER A 391 -9.57 54.64 18.01
C SER A 391 -9.07 55.98 17.46
N ASN A 392 -8.87 56.08 16.14
CA ASN A 392 -8.43 57.30 15.49
C ASN A 392 -9.52 58.39 15.49
N ALA A 393 -10.78 58.02 15.33
CA ALA A 393 -11.90 58.96 15.44
C ALA A 393 -12.07 59.52 16.86
N ASP A 394 -11.92 58.68 17.89
CA ASP A 394 -11.93 59.13 19.28
C ASP A 394 -10.76 60.08 19.58
N ALA A 395 -9.56 59.77 19.07
CA ALA A 395 -8.39 60.63 19.21
C ALA A 395 -8.59 61.99 18.51
N ALA A 396 -9.17 61.99 17.30
CA ALA A 396 -9.52 63.22 16.59
C ALA A 396 -10.52 64.07 17.41
N MET A 397 -11.55 63.44 17.99
CA MET A 397 -12.54 64.11 18.84
C MET A 397 -11.93 64.64 20.14
N ALA A 398 -11.04 63.89 20.78
CA ALA A 398 -10.32 64.33 21.97
C ALA A 398 -9.43 65.54 21.67
N ASN A 399 -8.68 65.52 20.57
CA ASN A 399 -7.86 66.65 20.13
C ASN A 399 -8.72 67.88 19.80
N ALA A 400 -9.84 67.69 19.10
CA ALA A 400 -10.78 68.77 18.81
C ALA A 400 -11.29 69.46 20.09
N ARG A 401 -11.58 68.68 21.14
CA ARG A 401 -11.98 69.22 22.45
C ARG A 401 -10.84 69.96 23.16
N VAL A 402 -9.61 69.46 23.09
CA VAL A 402 -8.44 70.15 23.67
C VAL A 402 -8.24 71.51 22.99
N ILE A 403 -8.27 71.54 21.66
CA ILE A 403 -8.19 72.77 20.86
C ILE A 403 -9.32 73.72 21.24
N GLN A 404 -10.56 73.21 21.34
CA GLN A 404 -11.71 74.02 21.78
C GLN A 404 -11.47 74.68 23.14
N VAL A 405 -10.96 73.93 24.13
CA VAL A 405 -10.67 74.49 25.46
C VAL A 405 -9.59 75.57 25.38
N GLN A 406 -8.53 75.35 24.60
CA GLN A 406 -7.46 76.33 24.42
C GLN A 406 -7.97 77.63 23.79
N ILE A 407 -8.79 77.53 22.73
CA ILE A 407 -9.37 78.70 22.07
C ILE A 407 -10.32 79.44 22.99
N ILE A 408 -11.16 78.72 23.75
CA ILE A 408 -12.05 79.35 24.74
C ILE A 408 -11.22 80.11 25.79
N ASP A 409 -10.11 79.53 26.26
CA ASP A 409 -9.21 80.17 27.23
C ASP A 409 -8.51 81.41 26.64
N GLU A 410 -8.09 81.36 25.37
CA GLU A 410 -7.54 82.51 24.65
C GLU A 410 -8.57 83.63 24.49
N ILE A 411 -9.81 83.30 24.07
CA ILE A 411 -10.90 84.26 23.93
C ILE A 411 -11.23 84.90 25.29
N LEU A 412 -11.30 84.11 26.37
CA LEU A 412 -11.55 84.62 27.72
C LEU A 412 -10.42 85.54 28.18
N THR A 413 -9.17 85.15 27.94
CA THR A 413 -7.98 85.96 28.28
C THR A 413 -7.96 87.28 27.49
N GLU A 414 -8.27 87.25 26.20
CA GLU A 414 -8.35 88.45 25.36
C GLU A 414 -9.52 89.36 25.78
N THR A 415 -10.66 88.78 26.14
CA THR A 415 -11.81 89.51 26.66
C THR A 415 -11.49 90.18 28.00
N ASP A 416 -10.79 89.48 28.90
CA ASP A 416 -10.34 90.04 30.19
C ASP A 416 -9.35 91.19 29.98
N MET A 417 -8.40 91.04 29.04
CA MET A 417 -7.48 92.13 28.67
C MET A 417 -8.21 93.35 28.10
N GLU A 418 -9.21 93.17 27.24
CA GLU A 418 -10.00 94.27 26.68
C GLU A 418 -10.95 94.89 27.72
N ASN A 419 -11.48 94.10 28.68
CA ASN A 419 -12.21 94.63 29.84
C ASN A 419 -11.31 95.51 30.72
N GLU A 420 -10.12 95.04 31.08
CA GLU A 420 -9.14 95.85 31.82
C GLU A 420 -8.73 97.11 31.05
N ARG A 421 -8.66 97.03 29.72
CA ARG A 421 -8.37 98.18 28.84
C ARG A 421 -9.54 99.16 28.83
N GLY A 422 -10.77 98.67 28.82
CA GLY A 422 -12.00 99.46 28.94
C GLY A 422 -12.08 100.18 30.30
N GLU A 423 -11.77 99.50 31.39
CA GLU A 423 -11.67 100.08 32.73
C GLU A 423 -10.60 101.19 32.80
N ARG A 424 -9.46 101.00 32.13
CA ARG A 424 -8.38 102.01 32.05
C ARG A 424 -8.73 103.24 31.20
N ILE A 425 -9.67 103.14 30.25
CA ILE A 425 -10.05 104.23 29.34
C ILE A 425 -11.17 105.12 29.93
N GLY A 426 -11.83 104.69 31.00
CA GLY A 426 -12.71 105.56 31.80
C GLY A 426 -14.18 105.50 31.38
N ALA A 427 -14.89 104.51 31.90
CA ALA A 427 -16.33 104.58 32.14
C ALA A 427 -16.56 104.28 33.62
N GLU A 428 -16.82 105.32 34.41
CA GLU A 428 -17.54 105.17 35.68
C GLU A 428 -18.92 104.58 35.37
N MET A 429 -19.04 103.26 35.39
CA MET A 429 -20.33 102.62 35.64
C MET A 429 -20.51 102.58 37.17
N GLU A 430 -20.97 103.71 37.72
CA GLU A 430 -21.67 103.66 39.00
C GLU A 430 -22.90 102.77 38.88
N SER A 431 -23.03 101.98 39.93
CA SER A 431 -23.78 100.75 40.09
C SER A 431 -25.29 100.94 40.20
N SER A 432 -26.03 99.91 39.80
CA SER A 432 -27.49 99.83 39.97
C SER A 432 -27.94 98.44 40.43
N VAL A 433 -27.64 98.03 41.67
CA VAL A 433 -28.24 96.86 42.36
C VAL A 433 -28.42 97.02 43.90
N ASP A 434 -29.32 97.83 44.42
CA ASP A 434 -30.11 98.89 43.81
C ASP A 434 -29.27 100.05 43.27
N MET A 435 -27.99 100.30 43.60
CA MET A 435 -26.96 99.73 44.53
C MET A 435 -25.75 98.92 44.01
#